data_AF-A0AAT9HK09-F1
#
_entry.id   AF-A0AAT9HK09-F1
#
_cell.length_a   1.000
_cell.length_b   1.000
_cell.length_c   1.000
_cell.angle_alpha   90.00
_cell.angle_beta   90.00
_cell.angle_gamma   90.00
#
_symmetry.space_group_name_H-M   'P 1'
#
loop_
_entity.id
_entity.type
_entity.pdbx_description
1 polymer ?
#
loop_
_entity_poly.entity_id
_entity_poly.type
_entity_poly.pdbx_seq_one_letter_code
_entity_poly.pdbx_strand_id
1 'polypeptide(L)'
;MFGPYRLAQVVLCHGRPKGTGFIRERVKDVDTPKLLLVGTRGDPATPYRWTVETAERLGPSAVVLDNRAEGHTGYGASKCVHRRIDDFLLYGSLPRSGSSCGSEEDDRL
;
A
#
# COMPACT_ATOMS: atom_id res chain seq x y z
N MET A 1 -10.41 12.33 19.65
CA MET A 1 -9.09 12.48 20.32
C MET A 1 -8.68 13.95 20.27
N PHE A 2 -8.85 14.72 21.35
CA PHE A 2 -8.42 16.12 21.49
C PHE A 2 -7.69 16.29 22.84
N GLY A 3 -6.67 17.16 22.91
CA GLY A 3 -5.90 17.45 24.14
C GLY A 3 -4.44 17.89 23.90
N PRO A 4 -3.73 18.37 24.94
CA PRO A 4 -2.38 18.93 24.83
C PRO A 4 -1.34 17.97 24.25
N TYR A 5 -1.54 16.65 24.37
CA TYR A 5 -0.68 15.65 23.74
C TYR A 5 -0.68 15.71 22.19
N ARG A 6 -1.76 16.23 21.59
CA ARG A 6 -1.86 16.45 20.13
C ARG A 6 -1.20 17.76 19.70
N LEU A 7 -1.07 18.74 20.60
CA LEU A 7 -0.37 20.00 20.32
C LEU A 7 1.10 19.74 19.96
N ALA A 8 1.75 18.83 20.69
CA ALA A 8 3.13 18.44 20.41
C ALA A 8 3.32 17.95 18.96
N GLN A 9 2.36 17.19 18.42
CA GLN A 9 2.42 16.73 17.03
C GLN A 9 2.22 17.86 16.01
N VAL A 10 1.39 18.85 16.32
CA VAL A 10 1.19 20.03 15.47
C VAL A 10 2.44 20.92 15.44
N VAL A 11 3.09 21.10 16.60
CA VAL A 11 4.31 21.91 16.73
C VAL A 11 5.45 21.35 15.86
N LEU A 12 5.53 20.04 15.63
CA LEU A 12 6.54 19.44 14.75
C LEU A 12 6.48 19.97 13.31
N CYS A 13 5.30 20.36 12.83
CA CYS A 13 5.07 20.83 11.47
C CYS A 13 4.85 22.33 11.37
N HIS A 14 4.54 23.01 12.47
CA HIS A 14 4.23 24.43 12.48
C HIS A 14 5.44 25.28 12.02
N GLY A 15 5.24 26.23 11.12
CA GLY A 15 6.31 27.07 10.55
C GLY A 15 7.13 26.44 9.42
N ARG A 16 6.97 25.13 9.13
CA ARG A 16 7.60 24.52 7.95
C ARG A 16 6.88 24.96 6.67
N PRO A 17 7.61 25.17 5.56
CA PRO A 17 7.00 25.46 4.26
C PRO A 17 6.15 24.27 3.77
N LYS A 18 5.11 24.56 2.97
CA LYS A 18 4.30 23.51 2.33
C LYS A 18 5.19 22.66 1.42
N GLY A 19 5.21 21.33 1.62
CA GLY A 19 6.18 20.44 0.97
C GLY A 19 5.60 19.32 0.10
N THR A 20 4.27 19.14 0.02
CA THR A 20 3.66 17.97 -0.63
C THR A 20 3.13 18.23 -2.05
N GLY A 21 3.32 19.43 -2.59
CA GLY A 21 2.87 19.81 -3.94
C GLY A 21 3.40 18.87 -5.02
N PHE A 22 4.69 18.51 -4.94
CA PHE A 22 5.31 17.62 -5.94
C PHE A 22 4.66 16.25 -6.01
N ILE A 23 4.19 15.68 -4.88
CA ILE A 23 3.49 14.39 -4.85
C ILE A 23 2.17 14.51 -5.60
N ARG A 24 1.46 15.62 -5.38
CA ARG A 24 0.13 15.91 -5.96
C ARG A 24 0.17 16.37 -7.41
N GLU A 25 1.29 16.91 -7.87
CA GLU A 25 1.41 17.48 -9.20
C GLU A 25 2.21 16.59 -10.16
N ARG A 26 3.28 15.96 -9.66
CA ARG A 26 4.25 15.26 -10.51
C ARG A 26 4.19 13.73 -10.43
N VAL A 27 3.77 13.19 -9.28
CA VAL A 27 3.63 11.73 -9.12
C VAL A 27 2.22 11.34 -9.55
N LYS A 28 2.00 11.26 -10.86
CA LYS A 28 0.75 10.82 -11.49
C LYS A 28 1.05 10.21 -12.86
N ASP A 29 0.36 9.13 -13.24
CA ASP A 29 0.47 8.48 -14.56
C ASP A 29 1.93 8.24 -14.97
N VAL A 30 2.69 7.60 -14.07
CA VAL A 30 4.15 7.54 -14.19
C VAL A 30 4.57 6.51 -15.23
N ASP A 31 5.50 6.90 -16.10
CA ASP A 31 6.11 6.00 -17.09
C ASP A 31 7.26 5.22 -16.44
N THR A 32 6.93 4.07 -15.86
CA THR A 32 7.87 3.20 -15.14
C THR A 32 7.64 1.74 -15.52
N PRO A 33 8.61 0.85 -15.22
CA PRO A 33 8.34 -0.57 -15.08
C PRO A 33 7.15 -0.83 -14.13
N LYS A 34 6.59 -2.03 -14.21
CA LYS A 34 5.43 -2.41 -13.41
C LYS A 34 5.70 -2.29 -11.91
N LEU A 35 4.68 -1.93 -11.15
CA LEU A 35 4.69 -1.77 -9.70
C LEU A 35 3.65 -2.70 -9.09
N LEU A 36 4.07 -3.57 -8.18
CA LEU A 36 3.15 -4.38 -7.37
C LEU A 36 2.89 -3.67 -6.04
N LEU A 37 1.65 -3.26 -5.82
CA LEU A 37 1.20 -2.64 -4.58
C LEU A 37 0.42 -3.66 -3.75
N VAL A 38 0.88 -3.93 -2.53
CA VAL A 38 0.24 -4.88 -1.63
C VAL A 38 -0.58 -4.11 -0.61
N GLY A 39 -1.90 -4.19 -0.74
CA GLY A 39 -2.83 -3.53 0.18
C GLY A 39 -3.40 -4.53 1.17
N THR A 40 -3.19 -4.29 2.46
CA THR A 40 -3.74 -5.11 3.55
C THR A 40 -5.07 -4.53 4.05
N ARG A 41 -6.13 -5.35 4.10
CA ARG A 41 -7.49 -4.92 4.47
C ARG A 41 -7.59 -4.45 5.92
N GLY A 42 -6.93 -5.15 6.84
CA GLY A 42 -6.91 -4.83 8.27
C GLY A 42 -5.78 -3.89 8.71
N ASP A 43 -5.17 -3.11 7.81
CA ASP A 43 -4.04 -2.24 8.17
C ASP A 43 -4.50 -0.95 8.89
N PRO A 44 -4.10 -0.73 10.16
CA PRO A 44 -4.52 0.45 10.92
C PRO A 44 -3.71 1.71 10.60
N ALA A 45 -2.52 1.57 9.99
CA ALA A 45 -1.59 2.67 9.75
C ALA A 45 -1.60 3.14 8.29
N THR A 46 -1.76 2.20 7.35
CA THR A 46 -1.88 2.45 5.91
C THR A 46 -3.10 1.71 5.34
N PRO A 47 -4.33 2.23 5.55
CA PRO A 47 -5.55 1.55 5.15
C PRO A 47 -5.58 1.16 3.67
N TYR A 48 -6.17 0.01 3.34
CA TYR A 48 -6.26 -0.52 1.97
C TYR A 48 -6.68 0.51 0.91
N ARG A 49 -7.65 1.38 1.22
CA ARG A 49 -8.12 2.44 0.31
C ARG A 49 -6.97 3.33 -0.22
N TRP A 50 -5.95 3.59 0.60
CA TRP A 50 -4.79 4.39 0.18
C TRP A 50 -3.94 3.66 -0.85
N THR A 51 -3.91 2.33 -0.80
CA THR A 51 -3.24 1.51 -1.82
C THR A 51 -3.95 1.65 -3.16
N VAL A 52 -5.29 1.61 -3.15
CA VAL A 52 -6.11 1.79 -4.36
C VAL A 52 -5.95 3.20 -4.92
N GLU A 53 -6.08 4.23 -4.08
CA GLU A 53 -5.88 5.63 -4.48
C GLU A 53 -4.47 5.87 -5.05
N THR A 54 -3.45 5.21 -4.47
CA THR A 54 -2.08 5.28 -4.98
C THR A 54 -1.95 4.60 -6.34
N ALA A 55 -2.56 3.42 -6.53
CA ALA A 55 -2.54 2.72 -7.81
C ALA A 55 -3.23 3.53 -8.92
N GLU A 56 -4.43 4.07 -8.64
CA GLU A 56 -5.16 4.95 -9.56
C GLU A 56 -4.33 6.16 -9.96
N ARG A 57 -3.59 6.72 -8.99
CA ARG A 57 -2.74 7.88 -9.23
C ARG A 57 -1.51 7.54 -10.06
N LEU A 58 -0.84 6.42 -9.79
CA LEU A 58 0.34 5.97 -10.53
C LEU A 58 -0.01 5.52 -11.96
N GLY A 59 -1.26 5.13 -12.20
CA GLY A 59 -1.76 4.78 -13.53
C GLY A 59 -1.46 3.33 -13.92
N PRO A 60 -1.38 3.01 -15.22
CA PRO A 60 -1.44 1.63 -15.74
C PRO A 60 -0.22 0.76 -15.36
N SER A 61 0.84 1.35 -14.82
CA SER A 61 2.00 0.61 -14.32
C SER A 61 1.75 -0.05 -12.96
N ALA A 62 0.76 0.40 -12.20
CA ALA A 62 0.44 -0.15 -10.88
C ALA A 62 -0.55 -1.32 -10.95
N VAL A 63 -0.25 -2.39 -10.20
CA VAL A 63 -1.14 -3.55 -9.99
C VAL A 63 -1.32 -3.75 -8.49
N VAL A 64 -2.57 -3.91 -8.05
CA VAL A 64 -2.90 -4.11 -6.64
C VAL A 64 -3.09 -5.60 -6.34
N LEU A 65 -2.42 -6.07 -5.29
CA LEU A 65 -2.69 -7.34 -4.62
C LEU A 65 -3.54 -7.07 -3.37
N ASP A 66 -4.72 -7.69 -3.32
CA ASP A 66 -5.66 -7.57 -2.19
C ASP A 66 -5.36 -8.61 -1.11
N ASN A 67 -4.62 -8.20 -0.07
CA ASN A 67 -4.33 -9.01 1.10
C ASN A 67 -5.45 -8.85 2.14
N ARG A 68 -6.21 -9.91 2.41
CA ARG A 68 -7.35 -9.91 3.35
C ARG A 68 -6.96 -10.11 4.82
N ALA A 69 -5.66 -10.20 5.12
CA ALA A 69 -5.19 -10.34 6.49
C ALA A 69 -5.36 -9.08 7.34
N GLU A 70 -5.15 -9.25 8.65
CA GLU A 70 -5.03 -8.20 9.65
C GLU A 70 -3.57 -7.80 9.87
N GLY A 71 -3.34 -6.55 10.29
CA GLY A 71 -2.01 -6.05 10.64
C GLY A 71 -1.41 -5.06 9.63
N HIS A 72 -0.23 -4.54 9.98
CA HIS A 72 0.46 -3.53 9.18
C HIS A 72 1.47 -4.17 8.23
N THR A 73 1.51 -3.69 6.98
CA THR A 73 2.32 -4.24 5.86
C THR A 73 1.80 -5.59 5.35
N GLY A 74 2.52 -6.24 4.41
CA GLY A 74 1.98 -7.42 3.70
C GLY A 74 2.94 -8.54 3.32
N TYR A 75 4.26 -8.33 3.23
CA TYR A 75 5.17 -9.32 2.59
C TYR A 75 5.08 -10.73 3.20
N GLY A 76 5.11 -10.82 4.53
CA GLY A 76 5.01 -12.07 5.28
C GLY A 76 3.61 -12.38 5.80
N ALA A 77 2.55 -11.74 5.26
CA ALA A 77 1.21 -11.88 5.81
C ALA A 77 0.58 -13.26 5.56
N SER A 78 0.94 -13.91 4.45
CA SER A 78 0.59 -15.30 4.18
C SER A 78 1.51 -15.90 3.13
N LYS A 79 1.52 -17.24 3.03
CA LYS A 79 2.21 -17.96 1.94
C LYS A 79 1.75 -17.50 0.55
N CYS A 80 0.47 -17.17 0.40
CA CYS A 80 -0.07 -16.62 -0.84
C CYS A 80 0.60 -15.28 -1.18
N VAL A 81 0.62 -14.32 -0.24
CA VAL A 81 1.18 -12.98 -0.49
C VAL A 81 2.68 -13.06 -0.76
N HIS A 82 3.41 -13.82 0.06
CA HIS A 82 4.86 -14.01 -0.08
C HIS A 82 5.20 -14.52 -1.48
N ARG A 83 4.52 -15.57 -1.96
CA ARG A 83 4.77 -16.14 -3.30
C ARG A 83 4.51 -15.13 -4.41
N ARG A 84 3.42 -14.35 -4.33
CA ARG A 84 3.11 -13.33 -5.35
C ARG A 84 4.15 -12.23 -5.41
N ILE A 85 4.71 -11.84 -4.27
CA ILE A 85 5.75 -10.82 -4.25
C ILE A 85 7.06 -11.38 -4.78
N ASP A 86 7.44 -12.59 -4.39
CA ASP A 86 8.64 -13.25 -4.90
C ASP A 86 8.58 -13.47 -6.42
N ASP A 87 7.44 -13.91 -6.95
CA ASP A 87 7.23 -14.06 -8.39
C ASP A 87 7.47 -12.73 -9.14
N PHE A 88 7.04 -11.62 -8.55
CA PHE A 88 7.25 -10.29 -9.11
C PHE A 88 8.72 -9.84 -8.99
N LEU A 89 9.34 -10.01 -7.83
CA LEU A 89 10.72 -9.56 -7.59
C LEU A 89 11.75 -10.39 -8.37
N LEU A 90 11.55 -11.71 -8.46
CA LEU A 90 12.50 -12.63 -9.09
C LEU A 90 12.29 -12.75 -10.60
N TYR A 91 11.05 -12.68 -11.07
CA TYR A 91 10.70 -13.00 -12.45
C TYR A 91 9.89 -11.91 -13.17
N GLY A 92 9.56 -10.80 -12.49
CA GLY A 92 8.70 -9.76 -13.05
C GLY A 92 7.25 -10.20 -13.28
N SER A 93 6.86 -11.36 -12.72
CA SER A 93 5.54 -11.94 -12.93
C SER A 93 4.51 -11.29 -12.01
N LEU A 94 3.50 -10.66 -12.61
CA LEU A 94 2.43 -10.01 -11.87
C LEU A 94 1.24 -10.94 -11.69
N PRO A 95 0.51 -10.83 -10.56
CA PRO A 95 -0.79 -11.46 -10.46
C PRO A 95 -1.80 -10.81 -11.41
N ARG A 96 -2.89 -11.51 -11.70
CA ARG A 96 -4.02 -10.91 -12.43
C ARG A 96 -4.56 -9.73 -11.62
N SER A 97 -4.92 -8.65 -12.32
CA SER A 97 -5.55 -7.50 -11.67
C SER A 97 -6.79 -7.94 -10.88
N GLY A 98 -6.91 -7.49 -9.63
CA GLY A 98 -7.97 -7.91 -8.70
C GLY A 98 -7.72 -9.26 -8.02
N SER A 99 -6.53 -9.85 -8.15
CA SER A 99 -6.14 -11.01 -7.35
C SER A 99 -6.19 -10.69 -5.86
N SER A 100 -6.64 -11.67 -5.08
CA SER A 100 -6.69 -11.57 -3.63
C SER A 100 -6.01 -12.78 -2.99
N CYS A 101 -5.39 -12.54 -1.84
CA CYS A 101 -4.92 -13.57 -0.92
C CYS A 101 -5.77 -13.52 0.35
N GLY A 102 -6.20 -14.70 0.82
CA GLY A 102 -6.83 -14.86 2.14
C GLY A 102 -5.84 -14.66 3.28
N SER A 103 -6.35 -14.73 4.51
CA SER A 103 -5.52 -14.83 5.70
C SER A 103 -4.84 -16.22 5.78
N GLU A 104 -3.75 -16.36 6.55
CA GLU A 104 -3.18 -17.71 6.79
C GLU A 104 -4.16 -18.66 7.51
N GLU A 105 -5.16 -18.12 8.21
CA GLU A 105 -6.24 -18.90 8.81
C GLU A 105 -7.19 -19.44 7.74
N ASP A 106 -7.51 -18.63 6.72
CA ASP A 106 -8.31 -19.07 5.56
C ASP A 106 -7.59 -20.16 4.75
N ASP A 107 -6.27 -20.10 4.64
CA ASP A 107 -5.45 -21.09 3.90
C ASP A 107 -5.31 -22.44 4.65
N ARG A 108 -5.76 -22.54 5.91
CA ARG A 108 -5.71 -23.75 6.75
C ARG A 108 -7.04 -24.51 6.86
N LEU A 109 -8.13 -23.93 6.34
CA LEU A 109 -9.47 -24.52 6.24
C LEU A 109 -9.68 -25.16 4.85
#